data_AF-A0AAU9KWN0-F1
#
_entry.id   AF-A0AAU9KWN0-F1
#
_cell.length_a   1.000
_cell.length_b   1.000
_cell.length_c   1.000
_cell.angle_alpha   90.00
_cell.angle_beta   90.00
_cell.angle_gamma   90.00
#
_symmetry.space_group_name_H-M   'P 1'
#
loop_
_entity.id
_entity.type
_entity.pdbx_description
1 polymer ?
#
loop_
_entity_poly.entity_id
_entity_poly.type
_entity_poly.pdbx_seq_one_letter_code
_entity_poly.pdbx_strand_id
1 'polypeptide(L)'
;MAVEASSLKAKHVDVHLLPIKDLGRVSKFLGTLNGDGGYNIDQEGVIGNLLRTKGLKDANSVRALIGDDCYDENLDGVAMLGASNKRSGPTIREFQSLVGSLLWVARCKKPDIAFAVHKATRQTHAPRLHDWMLAK
;
A
#
# COMPACT_ATOMS: atom_id res chain seq x y z
N MET A 1 31.15 21.62 42.58
CA MET A 1 30.71 20.38 41.89
C MET A 1 29.98 20.78 40.62
N ALA A 2 30.71 20.77 39.51
CA ALA A 2 30.18 20.96 38.17
C ALA A 2 29.86 19.58 37.60
N VAL A 3 28.67 19.39 37.04
CA VAL A 3 28.35 18.24 36.18
C VAL A 3 27.62 18.80 34.96
N GLU A 4 28.45 19.18 33.99
CA GLU A 4 28.35 18.86 32.57
C GLU A 4 26.95 18.49 32.03
N ALA A 5 26.24 19.47 31.46
CA ALA A 5 25.20 19.22 30.47
C ALA A 5 25.86 19.29 29.09
N SER A 6 26.32 18.13 28.64
CA SER A 6 27.08 17.91 27.42
C SER A 6 26.28 18.30 26.17
N SER A 7 26.96 19.12 25.36
CA SER A 7 26.59 19.58 24.03
C SER A 7 26.22 18.44 23.08
N LEU A 8 24.96 18.42 22.62
CA LEU A 8 24.58 17.87 21.32
C LEU A 8 24.09 19.00 20.43
N LYS A 9 25.01 19.90 20.05
CA LYS A 9 24.83 20.71 18.84
C LYS A 9 24.85 19.74 17.66
N ALA A 10 23.68 19.29 17.23
CA ALA A 10 23.53 18.68 15.91
C ALA A 10 24.05 19.69 14.89
N LYS A 11 25.20 19.36 14.31
CA LYS A 11 25.83 20.12 13.23
C LYS A 11 24.83 20.14 12.08
N HIS A 12 24.12 21.25 11.93
CA HIS A 12 23.35 21.52 10.74
C HIS A 12 24.35 21.56 9.59
N VAL A 13 24.32 20.51 8.76
CA VAL A 13 25.10 20.44 7.53
C VAL A 13 24.66 21.64 6.70
N ASP A 14 25.63 22.45 6.28
CA ASP A 14 25.45 23.63 5.45
C ASP A 14 24.94 23.17 4.07
N VAL A 15 23.61 23.08 3.95
CA VAL A 15 22.94 22.90 2.68
C VAL A 15 23.06 24.25 1.99
N HIS A 16 23.99 24.36 1.05
CA HIS A 16 24.07 25.48 0.11
C HIS A 16 22.65 25.91 -0.26
N LEU A 17 22.28 27.13 0.15
CA LEU A 17 20.96 27.71 0.01
C LEU A 17 20.59 27.78 -1.48
N LEU A 18 20.04 26.69 -2.00
CA LEU A 18 19.18 26.78 -3.17
C LEU A 18 18.08 27.80 -2.79
N PRO A 19 17.76 28.77 -3.64
CA PRO A 19 16.67 29.70 -3.40
C PRO A 19 15.35 28.92 -3.44
N ILE A 20 15.03 28.23 -2.35
CA ILE A 20 13.78 27.51 -2.18
C ILE A 20 12.73 28.58 -1.91
N LYS A 21 11.81 28.71 -2.86
CA LYS A 21 10.67 29.62 -2.74
C LYS A 21 9.78 29.13 -1.61
N ASP A 22 9.59 29.95 -0.58
CA ASP A 22 8.55 29.71 0.41
C ASP A 22 7.18 29.88 -0.26
N LEU A 23 6.38 28.81 -0.26
CA LEU A 23 5.03 28.77 -0.84
C LEU A 23 3.95 28.99 0.23
N GLY A 24 4.35 29.25 1.48
CA GLY A 24 3.46 29.36 2.63
C GLY A 24 3.03 28.00 3.18
N ARG A 25 2.15 28.04 4.19
CA ARG A 25 1.69 26.82 4.89
C ARG A 25 0.83 25.95 3.96
N VAL A 26 1.32 24.76 3.65
CA VAL A 26 0.58 23.77 2.86
C VAL A 26 -0.71 23.37 3.60
N SER A 27 -1.86 23.61 2.98
CA SER A 27 -3.18 23.18 3.49
C SER A 27 -3.64 21.85 2.86
N LYS A 28 -3.31 21.62 1.58
CA LYS A 28 -3.56 20.38 0.85
C LYS A 28 -2.45 20.14 -0.17
N PHE A 29 -1.81 18.97 -0.13
CA PHE A 29 -0.79 18.59 -1.11
C PHE A 29 -0.85 17.09 -1.40
N LEU A 30 -0.95 16.73 -2.68
CA LEU A 30 -0.98 15.33 -3.15
C LEU A 30 -2.00 14.42 -2.42
N GLY A 31 -3.14 14.99 -2.02
CA GLY A 31 -4.18 14.26 -1.29
C GLY A 31 -3.91 14.13 0.21
N THR A 32 -2.97 14.89 0.76
CA THR A 32 -2.77 15.02 2.22
C THR A 32 -3.30 16.37 2.68
N LEU A 33 -4.15 16.37 3.69
CA LEU A 33 -4.67 17.53 4.41
C LEU A 33 -3.95 17.70 5.74
N ASN A 34 -3.66 18.95 6.09
CA ASN A 34 -3.16 19.32 7.41
C ASN A 34 -4.33 19.74 8.30
N GLY A 35 -4.79 18.83 9.15
CA GLY A 35 -5.84 19.10 10.14
C GLY A 35 -5.28 19.32 11.55
N ASP A 36 -6.16 19.66 12.50
CA ASP A 36 -5.80 19.99 13.89
C ASP A 36 -5.16 18.81 14.67
N GLY A 37 -5.18 17.60 14.12
CA GLY A 37 -4.56 16.39 14.68
C GLY A 37 -3.42 15.80 13.85
N GLY A 38 -2.95 16.49 12.80
CA GLY A 38 -1.86 16.02 11.93
C GLY A 38 -2.26 15.86 10.47
N TYR A 39 -1.50 15.04 9.75
CA TYR A 39 -1.67 14.78 8.32
C TYR A 39 -2.74 13.71 8.11
N ASN A 40 -3.86 14.06 7.47
CA ASN A 40 -4.85 13.08 7.02
C ASN A 40 -4.78 12.90 5.50
N ILE A 41 -4.95 11.69 5.00
CA ILE A 41 -5.05 11.43 3.56
C ILE A 41 -6.51 11.68 3.15
N ASP A 42 -6.74 12.71 2.35
CA ASP A 42 -8.01 13.05 1.71
C ASP A 42 -7.84 13.24 0.19
N GLN A 43 -8.37 12.26 -0.54
CA GLN A 43 -8.41 12.25 -2.00
C GLN A 43 -9.78 12.63 -2.57
N GLU A 44 -10.78 12.90 -1.73
CA GLU A 44 -12.17 13.12 -2.17
C GLU A 44 -12.26 14.26 -3.17
N GLY A 45 -11.59 15.38 -2.89
CA GLY A 45 -11.53 16.52 -3.81
C GLY A 45 -10.87 16.19 -5.16
N VAL A 46 -9.86 15.31 -5.18
CA VAL A 46 -9.18 14.88 -6.42
C VAL A 46 -10.11 13.98 -7.23
N ILE A 47 -10.77 13.04 -6.57
CA ILE A 47 -11.75 12.12 -7.19
C ILE A 47 -12.92 12.93 -7.76
N GLY A 48 -13.49 13.84 -6.98
CA GLY A 48 -14.59 14.70 -7.43
C GLY A 48 -14.22 15.56 -8.65
N ASN A 49 -12.99 16.10 -8.68
CA ASN A 49 -12.51 16.85 -9.84
C ASN A 49 -12.33 15.96 -11.07
N LEU A 50 -11.79 14.76 -10.89
CA LEU A 50 -11.62 13.77 -11.96
C LEU A 50 -12.97 13.39 -12.56
N LEU A 51 -13.95 13.05 -11.71
CA LEU A 51 -15.31 12.69 -12.15
C LEU A 51 -15.94 13.82 -12.96
N ARG A 52 -15.83 15.07 -12.50
CA ARG A 52 -16.32 16.24 -13.24
C ARG A 52 -15.63 16.41 -14.59
N THR A 53 -14.30 16.35 -14.62
CA THR A 53 -13.49 16.52 -15.84
C THR A 53 -13.80 15.44 -16.88
N LYS A 54 -14.24 14.26 -16.45
CA LYS A 54 -14.61 13.15 -17.32
C LYS A 54 -16.11 13.05 -17.61
N GLY A 55 -16.92 14.01 -17.13
CA GLY A 55 -18.37 14.00 -17.33
C GLY A 55 -19.11 12.90 -16.55
N LEU A 56 -18.50 12.37 -15.49
CA LEU A 56 -19.03 11.29 -14.65
C LEU A 56 -19.63 11.79 -13.34
N LYS A 57 -19.76 13.10 -13.13
CA LYS A 57 -20.27 13.68 -11.88
C LYS A 57 -21.69 13.17 -11.55
N ASP A 58 -22.52 12.99 -12.56
CA ASP A 58 -23.93 12.59 -12.43
C ASP A 58 -24.14 11.13 -12.90
N ALA A 59 -23.07 10.35 -13.07
CA ALA A 59 -23.16 8.95 -13.45
C ALA A 59 -23.72 8.11 -12.29
N ASN A 60 -24.58 7.14 -12.62
CA ASN A 60 -25.09 6.20 -11.63
C ASN A 60 -23.94 5.35 -11.06
N SER A 61 -23.76 5.40 -9.74
CA SER A 61 -22.85 4.48 -9.07
C SER A 61 -23.41 3.05 -9.20
N VAL A 62 -22.66 2.19 -9.88
CA VAL A 62 -22.93 0.75 -9.92
C VAL A 62 -21.94 0.09 -8.97
N ARG A 63 -22.45 -0.76 -8.07
CA ARG A 63 -21.60 -1.56 -7.18
C ARG A 63 -20.64 -2.37 -8.07
N ALA A 64 -19.33 -2.18 -7.88
CA ALA A 64 -18.34 -2.99 -8.56
C ALA A 64 -18.61 -4.47 -8.24
N LEU A 65 -18.29 -5.37 -9.19
CA LEU A 65 -18.41 -6.82 -8.96
C LEU A 65 -17.46 -7.35 -7.86
N ILE A 66 -16.71 -6.44 -7.23
CA ILE A 66 -15.78 -6.67 -6.14
C ILE A 66 -16.55 -6.40 -4.84
N GLY A 67 -16.82 -7.46 -4.08
CA GLY A 67 -17.51 -7.38 -2.78
C GLY A 67 -16.63 -6.79 -1.68
N ASP A 68 -17.24 -6.39 -0.56
CA ASP A 68 -16.52 -5.88 0.62
C ASP A 68 -15.63 -6.96 1.26
N ASP A 69 -15.99 -8.23 1.07
CA ASP A 69 -15.17 -9.41 1.41
C ASP A 69 -13.80 -9.42 0.71
N CYS A 70 -13.65 -8.64 -0.37
CA CYS A 70 -12.40 -8.52 -1.10
C CYS A 70 -11.43 -7.50 -0.50
N TYR A 71 -11.71 -6.87 0.64
CA TYR A 71 -10.85 -5.80 1.18
C TYR A 71 -10.26 -6.07 2.55
N ASP A 72 -10.88 -6.88 3.40
CA ASP A 72 -10.31 -7.25 4.69
C ASP A 72 -10.77 -8.63 5.14
N GLU A 73 -9.81 -9.48 5.46
CA GLU A 73 -10.03 -10.65 6.29
C GLU A 73 -9.32 -10.39 7.62
N ASN A 74 -9.99 -10.66 8.72
CA ASN A 74 -9.40 -10.53 10.05
C ASN A 74 -8.41 -11.69 10.26
N LEU A 75 -7.16 -11.49 9.82
CA LEU A 75 -6.13 -12.52 9.74
C LEU A 75 -5.27 -12.61 11.02
N ASP A 76 -5.72 -12.01 12.13
CA ASP A 76 -5.01 -12.10 13.41
C ASP A 76 -4.87 -13.56 13.85
N GLY A 77 -3.62 -13.97 14.14
CA GLY A 77 -3.29 -15.34 14.55
C GLY A 77 -2.99 -16.35 13.43
N VAL A 78 -3.05 -15.97 12.15
CA VAL A 78 -2.69 -16.87 11.04
C VAL A 78 -1.17 -16.97 10.88
N ALA A 79 -0.63 -18.20 10.88
CA ALA A 79 0.80 -18.45 10.75
C ALA A 79 1.39 -17.92 9.42
N MET A 80 2.47 -17.15 9.53
CA MET A 80 3.26 -16.70 8.38
C MET A 80 4.06 -17.86 7.76
N LEU A 81 4.28 -17.79 6.45
CA LEU A 81 5.17 -18.73 5.76
C LEU A 81 6.62 -18.48 6.16
N GLY A 82 7.38 -19.56 6.32
CA GLY A 82 8.78 -19.50 6.68
C GLY A 82 9.67 -19.17 5.48
N ALA A 83 10.81 -18.52 5.75
CA ALA A 83 11.85 -18.26 4.76
C ALA A 83 12.65 -19.52 4.35
N SER A 84 12.59 -20.59 5.15
CA SER A 84 13.30 -21.85 4.88
C SER A 84 12.44 -23.06 5.22
N ASN A 85 12.68 -24.15 4.50
CA ASN A 85 11.92 -25.39 4.46
C ASN A 85 12.11 -26.27 5.71
N LYS A 86 12.45 -25.68 6.86
CA LYS A 86 12.77 -26.42 8.11
C LYS A 86 11.56 -27.17 8.68
N ARG A 87 10.35 -26.80 8.26
CA ARG A 87 9.09 -27.51 8.50
C ARG A 87 8.52 -27.86 7.13
N SER A 88 7.89 -29.02 6.98
CA SER A 88 7.30 -29.59 5.75
C SER A 88 6.13 -28.77 5.15
N GLY A 89 6.20 -27.44 5.21
CA GLY A 89 5.19 -26.51 4.73
C GLY A 89 5.75 -25.58 3.64
N PRO A 90 4.85 -24.89 2.92
CA PRO A 90 5.21 -24.00 1.83
C PRO A 90 6.07 -22.83 2.32
N THR A 91 7.02 -22.43 1.48
CA THR A 91 7.93 -21.31 1.76
C THR A 91 7.46 -20.03 1.08
N ILE A 92 7.98 -18.90 1.58
CA ILE A 92 7.77 -17.58 0.94
C ILE A 92 8.17 -17.63 -0.54
N ARG A 93 9.29 -18.29 -0.87
CA ARG A 93 9.82 -18.34 -2.24
C ARG A 93 8.94 -19.18 -3.17
N GLU A 94 8.38 -20.28 -2.68
CA GLU A 94 7.42 -21.09 -3.44
C GLU A 94 6.13 -20.31 -3.70
N PHE A 95 5.61 -19.60 -2.69
CA PHE A 95 4.46 -18.73 -2.87
C PHE A 95 4.73 -17.64 -3.92
N GLN A 96 5.86 -16.93 -3.81
CA GLN A 96 6.28 -15.91 -4.76
C GLN A 96 6.41 -16.44 -6.19
N SER A 97 6.98 -17.64 -6.35
CA SER A 97 7.10 -18.29 -7.65
C SER A 97 5.73 -18.66 -8.23
N LEU A 98 4.83 -19.19 -7.40
CA LEU A 98 3.47 -19.55 -7.79
C LEU A 98 2.69 -18.33 -8.26
N VAL A 99 2.56 -17.30 -7.43
CA VAL A 99 1.80 -16.09 -7.77
C VAL A 99 2.42 -15.34 -8.95
N GLY A 100 3.74 -15.37 -9.11
CA GLY A 100 4.43 -14.81 -10.28
C GLY A 100 4.07 -15.54 -11.58
N SER A 101 4.05 -16.87 -11.56
CA SER A 101 3.64 -17.66 -12.73
C SER A 101 2.15 -17.45 -13.07
N LEU A 102 1.30 -17.38 -12.06
CA LEU A 102 -0.14 -17.14 -12.22
C LEU A 102 -0.43 -15.74 -12.76
N LEU A 103 0.35 -14.73 -12.33
CA LEU A 103 0.28 -13.37 -12.85
C LEU A 103 0.62 -13.32 -14.36
N TRP A 104 1.62 -14.09 -14.80
CA TRP A 104 1.93 -14.21 -16.21
C TRP A 104 0.77 -14.84 -17.01
N VAL A 105 0.17 -15.92 -16.51
CA VAL A 105 -1.00 -16.56 -17.14
C VAL A 105 -2.19 -15.59 -17.23
N ALA A 106 -2.51 -14.90 -16.13
CA ALA A 106 -3.60 -13.95 -16.07
C ALA A 106 -3.43 -12.81 -17.10
N ARG A 107 -2.19 -12.36 -17.30
CA ARG A 107 -1.87 -11.30 -18.26
C ARG A 107 -1.91 -11.75 -19.72
N CYS A 108 -1.47 -12.97 -20.03
CA CYS A 108 -1.24 -13.39 -21.41
C CYS A 108 -2.36 -14.25 -21.99
N LYS A 109 -3.05 -15.04 -21.16
CA LYS A 109 -3.92 -16.13 -21.63
C LYS A 109 -5.31 -16.12 -21.00
N LYS A 110 -5.43 -15.65 -19.76
CA LYS A 110 -6.67 -15.81 -18.97
C LYS A 110 -7.00 -14.55 -18.15
N PRO A 111 -7.46 -13.47 -18.79
CA PRO A 111 -7.70 -12.19 -18.09
C PRO A 111 -8.86 -12.26 -17.08
N ASP A 112 -9.76 -13.24 -17.21
CA ASP A 112 -10.87 -13.48 -16.28
C ASP A 112 -10.40 -13.79 -14.85
N ILE A 113 -9.22 -14.40 -14.67
CA ILE A 113 -8.67 -14.66 -13.33
C ILE A 113 -7.88 -13.47 -12.77
N ALA A 114 -7.63 -12.42 -13.55
CA ALA A 114 -6.69 -11.35 -13.18
C ALA A 114 -7.02 -10.70 -11.84
N PHE A 115 -8.31 -10.54 -11.51
CA PHE A 115 -8.73 -9.99 -10.22
C PHE A 115 -8.31 -10.88 -9.04
N ALA A 116 -8.60 -12.18 -9.09
CA ALA A 116 -8.23 -13.13 -8.05
C ALA A 116 -6.71 -13.25 -7.88
N VAL A 117 -5.97 -13.22 -8.98
CA VAL A 117 -4.49 -13.22 -8.94
C VAL A 117 -3.95 -11.95 -8.31
N HIS A 118 -4.52 -10.79 -8.66
CA HIS A 118 -4.13 -9.51 -8.07
C HIS A 118 -4.36 -9.52 -6.55
N LYS A 119 -5.45 -10.15 -6.10
CA LYS A 119 -5.74 -10.36 -4.68
C LYS A 119 -4.66 -11.21 -3.99
N ALA A 120 -4.31 -12.36 -4.55
CA ALA A 120 -3.26 -13.22 -4.00
C ALA A 120 -1.89 -12.51 -3.94
N THR A 121 -1.57 -11.65 -4.91
CA THR A 121 -0.28 -10.95 -4.94
C THR A 121 -0.12 -9.85 -3.88
N ARG A 122 -1.19 -9.40 -3.20
CA ARG A 122 -1.10 -8.32 -2.20
C ARG A 122 -0.20 -8.68 -1.00
N GLN A 123 -0.18 -9.95 -0.61
CA GLN A 123 0.57 -10.45 0.56
C GLN A 123 1.96 -11.02 0.19
N THR A 124 2.48 -10.78 -1.01
CA THR A 124 3.76 -11.35 -1.49
C THR A 124 4.97 -11.00 -0.61
N HIS A 125 4.90 -9.87 0.10
CA HIS A 125 5.94 -9.41 1.03
C HIS A 125 5.93 -10.14 2.38
N ALA A 126 4.79 -10.74 2.76
CA ALA A 126 4.56 -11.34 4.07
C ALA A 126 3.47 -12.44 4.01
N PRO A 127 3.64 -13.47 3.15
CA PRO A 127 2.56 -14.41 2.87
C PRO A 127 2.30 -15.33 4.06
N ARG A 128 1.02 -15.69 4.23
CA ARG A 128 0.52 -16.57 5.28
C ARG A 128 0.07 -17.90 4.71
N LEU A 129 -0.20 -18.87 5.59
CA LEU A 129 -0.71 -20.19 5.16
C LEU A 129 -2.05 -20.06 4.42
N HIS A 130 -2.90 -19.13 4.84
CA HIS A 130 -4.16 -18.82 4.16
C HIS A 130 -3.94 -18.37 2.71
N ASP A 131 -2.99 -17.45 2.48
CA ASP A 131 -2.68 -16.94 1.14
C ASP A 131 -2.21 -18.06 0.22
N TRP A 132 -1.43 -19.01 0.76
CA TRP A 132 -1.01 -20.21 0.02
C TRP A 132 -2.19 -21.08 -0.41
N MET A 133 -3.19 -21.26 0.47
CA MET A 133 -4.40 -22.02 0.14
C MET A 133 -5.25 -21.31 -0.92
N LEU A 134 -5.31 -19.97 -0.90
CA LEU A 134 -6.01 -19.20 -1.92
C LEU A 134 -5.35 -19.27 -3.31
N ALA A 135 -4.02 -19.41 -3.35
CA ALA A 135 -3.25 -19.44 -4.59
C ALA A 135 -3.22 -20.81 -5.29
N LYS A 136 -3.63 -21.88 -4.61
CA LYS A 136 -3.51 -23.28 -5.07
C LYS A 136 -4.87 -23.86 -5.45
#